data_AF-A0A1B6M269-F1
#
_entry.id   AF-A0A1B6M269-F1
#
_cell.length_a   1.000
_cell.length_b   1.000
_cell.length_c   1.000
_cell.angle_alpha   90.00
_cell.angle_beta   90.00
_cell.angle_gamma   90.00
#
_symmetry.space_group_name_H-M   'P 1'
#
loop_
_entity.id
_entity.type
_entity.pdbx_description
1 polymer ?
#
loop_
_entity_poly.entity_id
_entity_poly.type
_entity_poly.pdbx_seq_one_letter_code
_entity_poly.pdbx_strand_id
1 'polypeptide(L)'
;MLGCLFPIPRILYAMGNDRLLFQSLAKINSKTHTPLLAILLGGGFSGIMAAMFNLDQLIDMMSIGTLLAYTIVAICVLVLRYKNPNPPKPKYQVPTVVMMMNGSAQSELKNTAATLTDIFNLKGERYPNSTSEKVSYGALAGYVFMSATLCITLVNIEEELSQGVPWAISITSVMVAFMVVTFFILSRQPKAEADLTFKVPLLPLLPCFSICINFYLMVKLDVITWFRFSIWLFLGMLIYVFYSIPNSVEGVKARLAQTRAHTQAPSAVQTQK
;
A
#
# COMPACT_ATOMS: atom_id res chain seq x y z
N MET A 1 -20.33 15.84 11.56
CA MET A 1 -19.52 15.86 10.31
C MET A 1 -18.91 17.23 9.95
N LEU A 2 -19.16 18.31 10.70
CA LEU A 2 -18.52 19.63 10.44
C LEU A 2 -16.98 19.58 10.47
N GLY A 3 -16.39 18.68 11.25
CA GLY A 3 -14.93 18.49 11.31
C GLY A 3 -14.29 18.06 9.99
N CYS A 4 -15.01 17.40 9.07
CA CYS A 4 -14.47 16.96 7.78
C CYS A 4 -14.53 18.05 6.69
N LEU A 5 -15.35 19.08 6.87
CA LEU A 5 -15.51 20.19 5.91
C LEU A 5 -14.27 21.10 5.85
N PHE A 6 -13.46 21.17 6.91
CA PHE A 6 -12.22 21.96 6.91
C PHE A 6 -11.02 21.23 6.27
N PRO A 7 -10.80 19.92 6.51
CA PRO A 7 -9.72 19.17 5.86
C PRO A 7 -9.95 18.92 4.37
N ILE A 8 -11.17 18.65 3.91
CA ILE A 8 -11.43 18.27 2.49
C ILE A 8 -10.85 19.31 1.50
N PRO A 9 -11.16 20.62 1.60
CA PRO A 9 -10.59 21.61 0.69
C PRO A 9 -9.08 21.74 0.79
N ARG A 10 -8.51 21.53 1.98
CA ARG A 10 -7.05 21.56 2.19
C ARG A 10 -6.38 20.37 1.52
N ILE A 11 -6.98 19.18 1.63
CA ILE A 11 -6.51 17.96 0.97
C ILE A 11 -6.60 18.11 -0.55
N LEU A 12 -7.73 18.59 -1.09
CA LEU A 12 -7.89 18.84 -2.53
C LEU A 12 -6.89 19.88 -3.06
N TYR A 13 -6.65 20.95 -2.30
CA TYR A 13 -5.65 21.97 -2.62
C TYR A 13 -4.24 21.39 -2.64
N ALA A 14 -3.84 20.64 -1.59
CA ALA A 14 -2.52 20.02 -1.50
C ALA A 14 -2.29 19.03 -2.65
N MET A 15 -3.27 18.14 -2.92
CA MET A 15 -3.21 17.19 -4.03
C MET A 15 -3.18 17.89 -5.40
N GLY A 16 -3.89 19.01 -5.57
CA GLY A 16 -3.82 19.82 -6.78
C GLY A 16 -2.47 20.52 -6.96
N ASN A 17 -1.85 20.98 -5.87
CA ASN A 17 -0.54 21.65 -5.88
C ASN A 17 0.58 20.66 -6.26
N ASP A 18 0.48 19.41 -5.78
CA ASP A 18 1.36 18.31 -6.17
C ASP A 18 1.10 17.78 -7.59
N ARG A 19 0.10 18.37 -8.29
CA ARG A 19 -0.41 17.95 -9.60
C ARG A 19 -0.89 16.50 -9.63
N LEU A 20 -1.22 15.96 -8.46
CA LEU A 20 -1.84 14.65 -8.32
C LEU A 20 -3.30 14.68 -8.78
N LEU A 21 -3.97 15.83 -8.59
CA LEU A 21 -5.28 16.17 -9.15
C LEU A 21 -5.20 17.43 -9.99
N PHE A 22 -6.28 17.75 -10.73
CA PHE A 22 -6.35 18.90 -11.62
C PHE A 22 -5.82 20.19 -10.96
N GLN A 23 -4.82 20.83 -11.57
CA GLN A 23 -4.17 22.05 -11.07
C GLN A 23 -5.16 23.19 -10.78
N SER A 24 -6.31 23.21 -11.45
CA SER A 24 -7.39 24.16 -11.20
C SER A 24 -7.89 24.17 -9.75
N LEU A 25 -7.85 23.02 -9.05
CA LEU A 25 -8.26 22.90 -7.65
C LEU A 25 -7.26 23.58 -6.68
N ALA A 26 -6.01 23.79 -7.11
CA ALA A 26 -4.99 24.47 -6.34
C ALA A 26 -5.04 26.02 -6.49
N LYS A 27 -5.94 26.55 -7.32
CA LYS A 27 -6.03 28.00 -7.53
C LYS A 27 -6.67 28.67 -6.30
N ILE A 28 -5.88 29.48 -5.59
CA ILE A 28 -6.35 30.25 -4.43
C ILE A 28 -6.97 31.56 -4.90
N ASN A 29 -8.10 31.94 -4.30
CA ASN A 29 -8.71 33.25 -4.53
C ASN A 29 -7.97 34.36 -3.74
N SER A 30 -7.68 35.48 -4.40
CA SER A 30 -6.87 36.58 -3.84
C SER A 30 -7.53 37.27 -2.62
N LYS A 31 -8.86 37.34 -2.56
CA LYS A 31 -9.58 38.02 -1.46
C LYS A 31 -9.85 37.16 -0.23
N THR A 32 -10.13 35.87 -0.42
CA THR A 32 -10.53 34.97 0.67
C THR A 32 -9.41 34.05 1.13
N HIS A 33 -8.27 34.03 0.43
CA HIS A 33 -7.13 33.13 0.67
C HIS A 33 -7.52 31.65 0.81
N THR A 34 -8.64 31.25 0.17
CA THR A 34 -9.20 29.90 0.22
C THR A 34 -9.35 29.33 -1.18
N PRO A 35 -9.22 28.00 -1.35
CA PRO A 35 -9.42 27.32 -2.63
C PRO A 35 -10.92 27.19 -2.94
N LEU A 36 -11.54 28.27 -3.43
CA LEU A 36 -13.00 28.33 -3.68
C LEU A 36 -13.49 27.23 -4.63
N LEU A 37 -12.73 26.91 -5.68
CA LEU A 37 -13.13 25.87 -6.63
C LEU A 37 -13.17 24.49 -5.98
N ALA A 38 -12.22 24.17 -5.11
CA ALA A 38 -12.19 22.92 -4.37
C ALA A 38 -13.38 22.80 -3.39
N ILE A 39 -13.74 23.91 -2.74
CA ILE A 39 -14.91 23.97 -1.83
C ILE A 39 -16.21 23.75 -2.61
N LEU A 40 -16.39 24.47 -3.71
CA LEU A 40 -17.61 24.40 -4.52
C LEU A 40 -17.77 23.01 -5.15
N LEU A 41 -16.70 22.45 -5.72
CA LEU A 41 -16.73 21.11 -6.31
C LEU A 41 -16.96 20.02 -5.25
N GLY A 42 -16.25 20.08 -4.12
CA GLY A 42 -16.41 19.10 -3.05
C GLY A 42 -17.79 19.16 -2.39
N GLY A 43 -18.30 20.37 -2.14
CA GLY A 43 -19.64 20.58 -1.59
C GLY A 43 -20.75 20.20 -2.56
N GLY A 44 -20.62 20.58 -3.83
CA GLY A 44 -21.55 20.18 -4.89
C GLY A 44 -21.61 18.68 -5.06
N PHE A 45 -20.46 18.02 -5.15
CA PHE A 45 -20.36 16.56 -5.21
C PHE A 45 -21.01 15.90 -3.98
N SER A 46 -20.69 16.38 -2.77
CA SER A 46 -21.31 15.88 -1.54
C SER A 46 -22.83 16.07 -1.51
N GLY A 47 -23.33 17.19 -2.03
CA GLY A 47 -24.77 17.48 -2.11
C GLY A 47 -25.49 16.55 -3.08
N ILE A 48 -24.89 16.30 -4.24
CA ILE A 48 -25.41 15.32 -5.22
C ILE A 48 -25.45 13.93 -4.60
N MET A 49 -24.38 13.50 -3.92
CA MET A 49 -24.33 12.20 -3.24
C MET A 49 -25.39 12.08 -2.14
N ALA A 50 -25.60 13.14 -1.34
CA ALA A 50 -26.65 13.15 -0.31
C ALA A 50 -28.07 13.11 -0.89
N ALA A 51 -28.28 13.63 -2.10
CA ALA A 51 -29.57 13.59 -2.78
C ALA A 51 -29.87 12.25 -3.46
N MET A 52 -28.83 11.55 -3.95
CA MET A 52 -28.97 10.30 -4.71
C MET A 52 -29.02 9.05 -3.83
N PHE A 53 -28.50 9.10 -2.61
CA PHE A 53 -28.28 7.92 -1.77
C PHE A 53 -28.92 8.09 -0.38
N ASN A 54 -29.46 7.00 0.15
CA ASN A 54 -29.95 6.96 1.52
C ASN A 54 -28.80 7.08 2.53
N LEU A 55 -29.12 7.57 3.73
CA LEU A 55 -28.14 7.79 4.79
C LEU A 55 -27.37 6.52 5.16
N ASP A 56 -28.03 5.37 5.27
CA ASP A 56 -27.39 4.08 5.60
C ASP A 56 -26.36 3.68 4.53
N GLN A 57 -26.74 3.85 3.26
CA GLN A 57 -25.86 3.58 2.13
C GLN A 57 -24.64 4.50 2.11
N LEU A 58 -24.82 5.77 2.49
CA LEU A 58 -23.73 6.74 2.62
C LEU A 58 -22.74 6.36 3.73
N ILE A 59 -23.28 5.87 4.86
CA ILE A 59 -22.48 5.41 6.00
C ILE A 59 -21.68 4.17 5.63
N ASP A 60 -22.29 3.21 4.94
CA ASP A 60 -21.60 2.00 4.49
C ASP A 60 -20.46 2.32 3.50
N MET A 61 -20.70 3.26 2.58
CA MET A 61 -19.70 3.74 1.62
C MET A 61 -18.54 4.49 2.28
N MET A 62 -18.82 5.29 3.32
CA MET A 62 -17.79 5.93 4.12
C MET A 62 -16.97 4.92 4.91
N SER A 63 -17.67 3.96 5.53
CA SER A 63 -17.07 2.93 6.39
C SER A 63 -16.12 2.05 5.59
N ILE A 64 -16.53 1.53 4.44
CA ILE A 64 -15.63 0.74 3.57
C ILE A 64 -14.40 1.53 3.14
N GLY A 65 -14.55 2.83 2.83
CA GLY A 65 -13.42 3.68 2.46
C GLY A 65 -12.41 3.87 3.60
N THR A 66 -12.90 4.07 4.83
CA THR A 66 -12.04 4.20 6.02
C THR A 66 -11.36 2.90 6.40
N LEU A 67 -12.06 1.76 6.35
CA LEU A 67 -11.51 0.42 6.61
C LEU A 67 -10.40 0.08 5.61
N LEU A 68 -10.61 0.40 4.33
CA LEU A 68 -9.60 0.21 3.29
C LEU A 68 -8.39 1.13 3.49
N ALA A 69 -8.61 2.40 3.82
CA ALA A 69 -7.52 3.33 4.10
C ALA A 69 -6.67 2.87 5.29
N TYR A 70 -7.29 2.42 6.39
CA TYR A 70 -6.55 1.87 7.53
C TYR A 70 -5.79 0.59 7.18
N THR A 71 -6.35 -0.27 6.34
CA THR A 71 -5.67 -1.48 5.86
C THR A 71 -4.44 -1.11 5.03
N ILE A 72 -4.56 -0.17 4.10
CA ILE A 72 -3.42 0.31 3.29
C ILE A 72 -2.35 0.93 4.19
N VAL A 73 -2.73 1.80 5.13
CA VAL A 73 -1.78 2.43 6.06
C VAL A 73 -1.06 1.38 6.92
N ALA A 74 -1.78 0.38 7.44
CA ALA A 74 -1.18 -0.71 8.21
C ALA A 74 -0.16 -1.52 7.38
N ILE A 75 -0.50 -1.85 6.13
CA ILE A 75 0.40 -2.51 5.19
C ILE A 75 1.62 -1.62 4.90
N CYS A 76 1.43 -0.33 4.61
CA CYS A 76 2.51 0.61 4.34
C CYS A 76 3.49 0.72 5.52
N VAL A 77 2.99 0.78 6.76
CA VAL A 77 3.82 0.82 7.96
C VAL A 77 4.64 -0.46 8.10
N LEU A 78 4.06 -1.64 7.84
CA LEU A 78 4.79 -2.91 7.86
C LEU A 78 5.83 -2.98 6.73
N VAL A 79 5.48 -2.59 5.51
CA VAL A 79 6.40 -2.55 4.36
C VAL A 79 7.60 -1.66 4.68
N LEU A 80 7.37 -0.43 5.15
CA LEU A 80 8.45 0.49 5.52
C LEU A 80 9.31 -0.02 6.67
N ARG A 81 8.74 -0.83 7.58
CA ARG A 81 9.47 -1.38 8.72
C ARG A 81 10.42 -2.52 8.35
N TYR A 82 10.06 -3.33 7.35
CA TYR A 82 10.90 -4.44 6.88
C TYR A 82 11.73 -4.10 5.64
N LYS A 83 11.54 -2.90 5.09
CA LYS A 83 12.34 -2.39 3.97
C LYS A 83 13.79 -2.25 4.40
N ASN A 84 14.71 -2.71 3.55
CA ASN A 84 16.13 -2.54 3.76
C ASN A 84 16.51 -1.05 3.57
N PRO A 85 17.07 -0.36 4.58
CA PRO A 85 17.45 1.05 4.47
C PRO A 85 18.67 1.26 3.56
N ASN A 86 19.50 0.23 3.35
CA ASN A 86 20.66 0.26 2.49
C ASN A 86 20.56 -0.86 1.43
N PRO A 87 19.65 -0.73 0.44
CA PRO A 87 19.67 -1.66 -0.69
C PRO A 87 21.03 -1.55 -1.40
N PRO A 88 21.62 -2.67 -1.88
CA PRO A 88 22.81 -2.58 -2.71
C PRO A 88 22.51 -1.61 -3.85
N LYS A 89 23.26 -0.49 -3.91
CA LYS A 89 23.08 0.54 -4.95
C LYS A 89 23.09 -0.19 -6.30
N PRO A 90 22.08 0.00 -7.18
CA PRO A 90 22.18 -0.57 -8.51
C PRO A 90 23.48 -0.04 -9.12
N LYS A 91 24.42 -0.94 -9.43
CA LYS A 91 25.54 -0.60 -10.32
C LYS A 91 24.88 -0.04 -11.56
N TYR A 92 25.18 1.21 -11.90
CA TYR A 92 24.71 1.86 -13.12
C TYR A 92 24.75 0.84 -14.27
N GLN A 93 23.59 0.61 -14.90
CA GLN A 93 23.51 -0.20 -16.10
C GLN A 93 24.32 0.50 -17.19
N VAL A 94 25.54 0.02 -17.43
CA VAL A 94 26.18 0.21 -18.73
C VAL A 94 25.29 -0.44 -19.78
N PRO A 95 25.09 0.21 -20.94
CA PRO A 95 24.06 -0.15 -21.91
C PRO A 95 24.14 -1.61 -22.35
N THR A 96 22.95 -2.20 -22.45
CA THR A 96 22.56 -3.52 -22.90
C THR A 96 23.08 -3.86 -24.31
N VAL A 97 24.39 -4.06 -24.47
CA VAL A 97 24.98 -4.56 -25.74
C VAL A 97 26.06 -5.62 -25.50
N VAL A 98 26.63 -5.72 -24.30
CA VAL A 98 27.76 -6.65 -24.03
C VAL A 98 27.30 -8.02 -23.48
N MET A 99 26.02 -8.20 -23.11
CA MET A 99 25.50 -9.44 -22.51
C MET A 99 24.91 -10.46 -23.51
N MET A 100 25.10 -10.30 -24.82
CA MET A 100 24.72 -11.34 -25.79
C MET A 100 25.90 -12.22 -26.24
N MET A 101 26.88 -12.48 -25.37
CA MET A 101 28.03 -13.30 -25.80
C MET A 101 28.66 -14.22 -24.76
N ASN A 102 28.02 -14.55 -23.64
CA ASN A 102 28.51 -15.72 -22.88
C ASN A 102 27.37 -16.47 -22.17
N GLY A 103 27.20 -17.72 -22.61
CA GLY A 103 26.19 -18.63 -22.14
C GLY A 103 26.40 -19.12 -20.71
N SER A 104 25.28 -19.47 -20.08
CA SER A 104 25.04 -20.76 -19.43
C SER A 104 23.71 -20.67 -18.68
N ALA A 105 22.70 -21.33 -19.24
CA ALA A 105 21.31 -21.34 -18.82
C ALA A 105 21.06 -22.19 -17.54
N GLN A 106 21.90 -22.09 -16.50
CA GLN A 106 21.87 -23.06 -15.39
C GLN A 106 21.86 -22.49 -13.96
N SER A 107 21.82 -21.16 -13.76
CA SER A 107 21.87 -20.55 -12.41
C SER A 107 20.57 -19.96 -11.86
N GLU A 108 19.52 -19.83 -12.69
CA GLU A 108 18.29 -19.09 -12.33
C GLU A 108 17.29 -19.91 -11.48
N LEU A 109 17.38 -21.24 -11.43
CA LEU A 109 16.40 -22.07 -10.70
C LEU A 109 16.79 -22.36 -9.23
N LYS A 110 18.03 -22.10 -8.82
CA LYS A 110 18.54 -22.46 -7.47
C LYS A 110 18.54 -21.31 -6.46
N ASN A 111 18.30 -20.08 -6.91
CA ASN A 111 18.28 -18.86 -6.07
C ASN A 111 16.89 -18.46 -5.56
N THR A 112 15.85 -19.22 -5.90
CA THR A 112 14.44 -18.95 -5.53
C THR A 112 13.99 -19.71 -4.29
N ALA A 113 14.76 -20.70 -3.81
CA ALA A 113 14.47 -21.40 -2.56
C ALA A 113 15.09 -20.65 -1.38
N ALA A 114 14.33 -19.74 -0.76
CA ALA A 114 14.67 -19.25 0.57
C ALA A 114 14.86 -20.46 1.50
N THR A 115 16.03 -20.58 2.13
CA THR A 115 16.27 -21.71 3.05
C THR A 115 15.36 -21.52 4.27
N LEU A 116 14.87 -22.60 4.90
CA LEU A 116 14.04 -22.51 6.13
C LEU A 116 14.71 -21.66 7.22
N THR A 117 16.05 -21.62 7.24
CA THR A 117 16.85 -20.78 8.12
C THR A 117 16.69 -19.27 7.87
N ASP A 118 16.47 -18.86 6.61
CA ASP A 118 16.22 -17.46 6.23
C ASP A 118 14.75 -17.05 6.50
N ILE A 119 13.81 -18.01 6.37
CA ILE A 119 12.38 -17.79 6.65
C ILE A 119 12.14 -17.50 8.14
N PHE A 120 12.77 -18.28 9.02
CA PHE A 120 12.65 -18.10 10.47
C PHE A 120 13.68 -17.13 11.08
N ASN A 121 14.52 -16.51 10.24
CA ASN A 121 15.65 -15.69 10.69
C ASN A 121 16.49 -16.40 11.79
N LEU A 122 16.72 -17.71 11.63
CA LEU A 122 17.47 -18.55 12.58
C LEU A 122 18.94 -18.12 12.71
N LYS A 123 19.45 -17.35 11.73
CA LYS A 123 20.79 -16.76 11.74
C LYS A 123 20.93 -15.57 12.70
N GLY A 124 19.82 -15.04 13.23
CA GLY A 124 19.86 -13.94 14.20
C GLY A 124 20.37 -12.62 13.62
N GLU A 125 20.13 -12.39 12.32
CA GLU A 125 20.51 -11.14 11.66
C GLU A 125 19.75 -9.98 12.29
N ARG A 126 20.47 -8.91 12.67
CA ARG A 126 19.89 -7.73 13.33
C ARG A 126 19.42 -6.65 12.34
N TYR A 127 19.86 -6.73 11.08
CA TYR A 127 19.57 -5.73 10.05
C TYR A 127 18.89 -6.37 8.84
N PRO A 128 17.89 -5.70 8.23
CA PRO A 128 17.23 -6.21 7.04
C PRO A 128 18.20 -6.28 5.86
N ASN A 129 18.35 -7.48 5.28
CA ASN A 129 19.08 -7.74 4.05
C ASN A 129 18.09 -7.99 2.89
N SER A 130 18.55 -8.03 1.63
CA SER A 130 17.66 -8.16 0.47
C SER A 130 16.85 -9.47 0.47
N THR A 131 17.38 -10.55 1.05
CA THR A 131 16.66 -11.83 1.19
C THR A 131 15.57 -11.74 2.25
N SER A 132 15.89 -11.18 3.42
CA SER A 132 14.96 -10.95 4.53
C SER A 132 13.86 -9.96 4.17
N GLU A 133 14.16 -8.93 3.37
CA GLU A 133 13.16 -8.01 2.82
C GLU A 133 12.15 -8.75 1.94
N LYS A 134 12.62 -9.56 0.99
CA LYS A 134 11.75 -10.37 0.12
C LYS A 134 10.90 -11.36 0.92
N VAL A 135 11.50 -12.05 1.88
CA VAL A 135 10.79 -12.98 2.78
C VAL A 135 9.74 -12.23 3.60
N SER A 136 10.04 -11.05 4.12
CA SER A 136 9.11 -10.23 4.89
C SER A 136 7.92 -9.77 4.05
N TYR A 137 8.15 -9.32 2.81
CA TYR A 137 7.06 -8.97 1.89
C TYR A 137 6.23 -10.18 1.46
N GLY A 138 6.87 -11.33 1.21
CA GLY A 138 6.17 -12.58 0.90
C GLY A 138 5.29 -13.04 2.06
N ALA A 139 5.81 -13.00 3.28
CA ALA A 139 5.06 -13.36 4.48
C ALA A 139 3.95 -12.33 4.79
N LEU A 140 4.15 -11.04 4.50
CA LEU A 140 3.12 -10.00 4.64
C LEU A 140 2.00 -10.22 3.63
N ALA A 141 2.33 -10.48 2.36
CA ALA A 141 1.35 -10.81 1.32
C ALA A 141 0.56 -12.08 1.68
N GLY A 142 1.26 -13.11 2.18
CA GLY A 142 0.64 -14.33 2.70
C GLY A 142 -0.31 -14.08 3.86
N TYR A 143 0.09 -13.24 4.83
CA TYR A 143 -0.76 -12.85 5.95
C TYR A 143 -2.03 -12.12 5.49
N VAL A 144 -1.89 -11.14 4.60
CA VAL A 144 -3.02 -10.38 4.03
C VAL A 144 -3.99 -11.31 3.29
N PHE A 145 -3.46 -12.21 2.45
CA PHE A 145 -4.27 -13.20 1.73
C PHE A 145 -5.00 -14.14 2.68
N MET A 146 -4.29 -14.76 3.63
CA MET A 146 -4.89 -15.68 4.61
C MET A 146 -5.92 -14.98 5.48
N SER A 147 -5.68 -13.73 5.88
CA SER A 147 -6.63 -12.93 6.65
C SER A 147 -7.91 -12.66 5.84
N ALA A 148 -7.79 -12.26 4.56
CA ALA A 148 -8.95 -12.06 3.71
C ALA A 148 -9.75 -13.36 3.49
N THR A 149 -9.07 -14.47 3.17
CA THR A 149 -9.75 -15.77 2.99
C THR A 149 -10.42 -16.23 4.28
N LEU A 150 -9.75 -16.11 5.43
CA LEU A 150 -10.32 -16.45 6.74
C LEU A 150 -11.60 -15.64 6.99
N CYS A 151 -11.56 -14.32 6.80
CA CYS A 151 -12.73 -13.46 6.99
C CYS A 151 -13.90 -13.84 6.07
N ILE A 152 -13.62 -14.16 4.80
CA ILE A 152 -14.65 -14.62 3.85
C ILE A 152 -15.26 -15.95 4.32
N THR A 153 -14.44 -16.92 4.72
CA THR A 153 -14.95 -18.22 5.21
C THR A 153 -15.74 -18.08 6.52
N LEU A 154 -15.33 -17.17 7.41
CA LEU A 154 -16.00 -16.94 8.68
C LEU A 154 -17.39 -16.36 8.51
N VAL A 155 -17.59 -15.48 7.53
CA VAL A 155 -18.92 -14.90 7.25
C VAL A 155 -19.81 -15.89 6.51
N ASN A 156 -19.25 -16.71 5.61
CA ASN A 156 -20.04 -17.68 4.84
C ASN A 156 -20.48 -18.89 5.67
N ILE A 157 -19.69 -19.31 6.67
CA ILE A 157 -19.89 -20.55 7.45
C ILE A 157 -20.29 -20.21 8.90
N GLU A 158 -20.83 -19.00 9.12
CA GLU A 158 -21.18 -18.50 10.46
C GLU A 158 -22.24 -19.38 11.14
N GLU A 159 -23.22 -19.85 10.38
CA GLU A 159 -24.30 -20.70 10.87
C GLU A 159 -23.79 -22.09 11.26
N GLU A 160 -22.98 -22.72 10.41
CA GLU A 160 -22.43 -24.06 10.67
C GLU A 160 -21.37 -24.04 11.77
N LEU A 161 -20.66 -22.92 11.95
CA LEU A 161 -19.78 -22.71 13.09
C LEU A 161 -20.58 -22.60 14.40
N SER A 162 -21.73 -21.93 14.38
CA SER A 162 -22.63 -21.83 15.53
C SER A 162 -23.24 -23.18 15.92
N GLN A 163 -23.51 -24.03 14.93
CA GLN A 163 -23.99 -25.40 15.11
C GLN A 163 -22.88 -26.38 15.52
N GLY A 164 -21.62 -25.93 15.57
CA GLY A 164 -20.49 -26.74 16.00
C GLY A 164 -20.11 -27.84 15.01
N VAL A 165 -20.36 -27.65 13.70
CA VAL A 165 -20.11 -28.69 12.72
C VAL A 165 -18.59 -28.93 12.57
N PRO A 166 -18.09 -30.18 12.69
CA PRO A 166 -16.65 -30.44 12.78
C PRO A 166 -15.84 -30.00 11.56
N TRP A 167 -16.40 -30.09 10.35
CA TRP A 167 -15.69 -29.69 9.12
C TRP A 167 -15.43 -28.18 9.09
N ALA A 168 -16.40 -27.37 9.54
CA ALA A 168 -16.29 -25.91 9.61
C ALA A 168 -15.20 -25.51 10.61
N ILE A 169 -15.24 -26.07 11.81
CA ILE A 169 -14.23 -25.84 12.86
C ILE A 169 -12.84 -26.23 12.36
N SER A 170 -12.72 -27.37 11.68
CA SER A 170 -11.44 -27.87 11.18
C SER A 170 -10.85 -26.93 10.13
N ILE A 171 -11.64 -26.46 9.15
CA ILE A 171 -11.20 -25.53 8.12
C ILE A 171 -10.78 -24.20 8.74
N THR A 172 -11.62 -23.61 9.60
CA THR A 172 -11.31 -22.34 10.26
C THR A 172 -10.04 -22.45 11.11
N SER A 173 -9.88 -23.54 11.86
CA SER A 173 -8.68 -23.80 12.68
C SER A 173 -7.40 -23.88 11.83
N VAL A 174 -7.45 -24.59 10.70
CA VAL A 174 -6.31 -24.69 9.77
C VAL A 174 -5.93 -23.32 9.21
N MET A 175 -6.90 -22.52 8.80
CA MET A 175 -6.65 -21.17 8.26
C MET A 175 -6.07 -20.22 9.32
N VAL A 176 -6.60 -20.27 10.55
CA VAL A 176 -6.04 -19.53 11.68
C VAL A 176 -4.61 -19.97 11.97
N ALA A 177 -4.31 -21.26 11.92
CA ALA A 177 -2.95 -21.76 12.12
C ALA A 177 -1.98 -21.21 11.07
N PHE A 178 -2.34 -21.21 9.78
CA PHE A 178 -1.52 -20.60 8.72
C PHE A 178 -1.35 -19.08 8.92
N MET A 179 -2.39 -18.37 9.35
CA MET A 179 -2.32 -16.95 9.67
C MET A 179 -1.37 -16.68 10.84
N VAL A 180 -1.40 -17.51 11.90
CA VAL A 180 -0.49 -17.41 13.04
C VAL A 180 0.96 -17.72 12.63
N VAL A 181 1.18 -18.70 11.76
CA VAL A 181 2.51 -19.02 11.23
C VAL A 181 3.09 -17.82 10.46
N THR A 182 2.33 -17.22 9.55
CA THR A 182 2.77 -16.03 8.79
C THR A 182 3.02 -14.82 9.68
N PHE A 183 2.19 -14.61 10.71
CA PHE A 183 2.42 -13.59 11.74
C PHE A 183 3.70 -13.84 12.55
N PHE A 184 3.96 -15.09 12.92
CA PHE A 184 5.16 -15.46 13.66
C PHE A 184 6.43 -15.26 12.82
N ILE A 185 6.38 -15.62 11.52
CA ILE A 185 7.44 -15.34 10.56
C ILE A 185 7.72 -13.83 10.54
N LEU A 186 6.69 -12.99 10.38
CA LEU A 186 6.85 -11.52 10.43
C LEU A 186 7.50 -11.04 11.73
N SER A 187 7.05 -11.58 12.86
CA SER A 187 7.54 -11.17 14.18
C SER A 187 9.02 -11.50 14.40
N ARG A 188 9.54 -12.52 13.71
CA ARG A 188 10.94 -12.98 13.77
C ARG A 188 11.86 -12.28 12.76
N GLN A 189 11.31 -11.63 11.74
CA GLN A 189 12.11 -10.91 10.74
C GLN A 189 12.77 -9.66 11.35
N PRO A 190 14.02 -9.33 10.93
CA PRO A 190 14.72 -8.15 11.37
C PRO A 190 13.97 -6.91 10.91
N LYS A 191 13.78 -5.97 11.85
CA LYS A 191 13.07 -4.72 11.62
C LYS A 191 14.09 -3.61 11.39
N ALA A 192 13.87 -2.75 10.41
CA ALA A 192 14.64 -1.53 10.28
C ALA A 192 14.51 -0.71 11.57
N GLU A 193 15.65 -0.30 12.13
CA GLU A 193 15.70 0.73 13.17
C GLU A 193 15.43 2.08 12.51
N ALA A 194 14.14 2.36 12.27
CA ALA A 194 13.73 3.72 11.99
C ALA A 194 13.72 4.47 13.33
N ASP A 195 14.56 5.50 13.45
CA ASP A 195 14.58 6.41 14.59
C ASP A 195 13.33 7.32 14.51
N LEU A 196 12.18 6.73 14.83
CA LEU A 196 10.91 7.45 14.87
C LEU A 196 10.79 8.16 16.22
N THR A 197 10.57 9.47 16.18
CA THR A 197 10.31 10.33 17.35
C THR A 197 9.19 9.80 18.25
N PHE A 198 8.28 8.98 17.72
CA PHE A 198 7.26 8.26 18.46
C PHE A 198 7.37 6.76 18.21
N LYS A 199 7.87 6.02 19.21
CA LYS A 199 7.95 4.55 19.19
C LYS A 199 6.62 3.97 19.69
N VAL A 200 5.88 3.28 18.83
CA VAL A 200 4.73 2.46 19.24
C VAL A 200 5.26 1.09 19.70
N PRO A 201 5.12 0.70 20.98
CA PRO A 201 5.82 -0.47 21.53
C PRO A 201 5.33 -1.84 21.02
N LEU A 202 4.15 -1.94 20.40
CA LEU A 202 3.54 -3.22 19.95
C LEU A 202 3.64 -3.50 18.43
N LEU A 203 4.71 -3.07 17.76
CA LEU A 203 4.99 -3.41 16.36
C LEU A 203 5.61 -4.84 16.27
N PRO A 204 5.01 -5.82 15.58
CA PRO A 204 4.09 -5.71 14.43
C PRO A 204 2.64 -6.12 14.72
N LEU A 205 2.30 -6.41 15.99
CA LEU A 205 0.99 -6.91 16.40
C LEU A 205 -0.15 -5.95 16.02
N LEU A 206 0.02 -4.66 16.30
CA LEU A 206 -1.02 -3.66 16.08
C LEU A 206 -1.46 -3.52 14.60
N PRO A 207 -0.54 -3.33 13.63
CA PRO A 207 -0.92 -3.31 12.21
C PRO A 207 -1.56 -4.62 11.73
N CYS A 208 -1.04 -5.78 12.15
CA CYS A 208 -1.61 -7.07 11.76
C CYS A 208 -3.04 -7.25 12.26
N PHE A 209 -3.28 -6.94 13.54
CA PHE A 209 -4.62 -6.98 14.13
C PHE A 209 -5.58 -6.02 13.44
N SER A 210 -5.11 -4.81 13.10
CA SER A 210 -5.91 -3.84 12.33
C SER A 210 -6.32 -4.38 10.97
N ILE A 211 -5.42 -5.02 10.22
CA ILE A 211 -5.73 -5.64 8.91
C ILE A 211 -6.83 -6.69 9.07
N CYS A 212 -6.71 -7.57 10.07
CA CYS A 212 -7.68 -8.64 10.31
C CYS A 212 -9.08 -8.11 10.64
N ILE A 213 -9.17 -7.14 11.56
CA ILE A 213 -10.47 -6.53 11.91
C ILE A 213 -11.05 -5.81 10.70
N ASN A 214 -10.24 -5.04 9.97
CA ASN A 214 -10.74 -4.28 8.83
C ASN A 214 -11.30 -5.21 7.74
N PHE A 215 -10.64 -6.34 7.45
CA PHE A 215 -11.19 -7.33 6.52
C PHE A 215 -12.47 -7.96 7.03
N TYR A 216 -12.54 -8.33 8.31
CA TYR A 216 -13.78 -8.89 8.88
C TYR A 216 -14.96 -7.93 8.72
N LEU A 217 -14.76 -6.65 9.06
CA LEU A 217 -15.79 -5.62 8.90
C LEU A 217 -16.13 -5.36 7.43
N MET A 218 -15.14 -5.41 6.53
CA MET A 218 -15.39 -5.23 5.10
C MET A 218 -16.20 -6.37 4.47
N VAL A 219 -16.05 -7.62 4.95
CA VAL A 219 -16.81 -8.78 4.45
C VAL A 219 -18.24 -8.80 5.00
N LYS A 220 -18.48 -8.24 6.19
CA LYS A 220 -19.83 -8.09 6.78
C LYS A 220 -20.70 -7.02 6.07
N LEU A 221 -20.12 -6.20 5.21
CA LEU A 221 -20.86 -5.20 4.42
C LEU A 221 -21.53 -5.83 3.18
N ASP A 222 -22.65 -5.24 2.74
CA ASP A 222 -23.37 -5.67 1.55
C ASP A 222 -22.49 -5.61 0.28
N VAL A 223 -22.65 -6.59 -0.61
CA VAL A 223 -22.00 -6.69 -1.91
C VAL A 223 -22.31 -5.46 -2.79
N ILE A 224 -23.49 -4.87 -2.64
CA ILE A 224 -23.87 -3.62 -3.35
C ILE A 224 -22.91 -2.47 -2.97
N THR A 225 -22.51 -2.39 -1.70
CA THR A 225 -21.56 -1.37 -1.21
C THR A 225 -20.19 -1.54 -1.87
N TRP A 226 -19.72 -2.78 -2.02
CA TRP A 226 -18.48 -3.10 -2.74
C TRP A 226 -18.53 -2.69 -4.21
N PHE A 227 -19.64 -2.96 -4.89
CA PHE A 227 -19.81 -2.57 -6.29
C PHE A 227 -19.74 -1.05 -6.46
N ARG A 228 -20.45 -0.30 -5.61
CA ARG A 228 -20.43 1.17 -5.62
C ARG A 228 -19.05 1.71 -5.33
N PHE A 229 -18.38 1.21 -4.30
CA PHE A 229 -17.01 1.61 -3.95
C PHE A 229 -16.03 1.33 -5.10
N SER A 230 -16.14 0.17 -5.75
CA SER A 230 -15.31 -0.21 -6.89
C SER A 230 -15.46 0.74 -8.08
N ILE A 231 -16.69 1.19 -8.39
CA ILE A 231 -16.93 2.21 -9.43
C ILE A 231 -16.21 3.52 -9.09
N TRP A 232 -16.32 4.00 -7.85
CA TRP A 232 -15.65 5.23 -7.42
C TRP A 232 -14.13 5.11 -7.46
N LEU A 233 -13.61 3.96 -7.00
CA LEU A 233 -12.18 3.66 -7.05
C LEU A 233 -11.70 3.63 -8.50
N PHE A 234 -12.44 2.97 -9.40
CA PHE A 234 -12.11 2.90 -10.81
C PHE A 234 -12.08 4.29 -11.45
N LEU A 235 -13.10 5.13 -11.19
CA LEU A 235 -13.11 6.51 -11.68
C LEU A 235 -11.91 7.32 -11.16
N GLY A 236 -11.59 7.19 -9.87
CA GLY A 236 -10.40 7.81 -9.28
C GLY A 236 -9.10 7.33 -9.92
N MET A 237 -8.99 6.03 -10.20
CA MET A 237 -7.84 5.44 -10.88
C MET A 237 -7.71 5.92 -12.32
N LEU A 238 -8.80 6.12 -13.06
CA LEU A 238 -8.75 6.70 -14.40
C LEU A 238 -8.20 8.14 -14.35
N ILE A 239 -8.70 8.97 -13.43
CA ILE A 239 -8.17 10.32 -13.24
C ILE A 239 -6.68 10.26 -12.88
N TYR A 240 -6.30 9.33 -12.01
CA TYR A 240 -4.90 9.14 -11.63
C TYR A 240 -4.01 8.78 -12.84
N VAL A 241 -4.40 7.79 -13.64
CA VAL A 241 -3.58 7.33 -14.77
C VAL A 241 -3.49 8.38 -15.89
N PHE A 242 -4.61 8.99 -16.28
CA PHE A 242 -4.65 9.91 -17.41
C PHE A 242 -4.14 11.31 -17.09
N TYR A 243 -4.36 11.80 -15.86
CA TYR A 243 -3.95 13.14 -15.47
C TYR A 243 -2.73 13.15 -14.54
N SER A 244 -2.75 12.34 -13.48
CA SER A 244 -1.78 12.39 -12.38
C SER A 244 -0.40 11.89 -12.80
N ILE A 245 -0.29 10.71 -13.42
CA ILE A 245 0.99 10.12 -13.85
C ILE A 245 1.80 11.05 -14.78
N PRO A 246 1.22 11.63 -15.85
CA PRO A 246 1.99 12.50 -16.74
C PRO A 246 2.38 13.84 -16.10
N ASN A 247 1.56 14.37 -15.18
CA ASN A 247 1.70 15.74 -14.66
C ASN A 247 2.29 15.82 -13.25
N SER A 248 2.44 14.68 -12.55
CA SER A 248 2.94 14.64 -11.17
C SER A 248 4.32 15.28 -11.05
N VAL A 249 4.46 16.15 -10.04
CA VAL A 249 5.70 16.88 -9.76
C VAL A 249 6.87 15.94 -9.49
N GLU A 250 6.63 14.82 -8.81
CA GLU A 250 7.66 13.81 -8.55
C GLU A 250 8.10 13.09 -9.82
N GLY A 251 7.15 12.78 -10.72
CA GLY A 251 7.46 12.19 -12.02
C GLY A 251 8.33 13.12 -12.88
N VAL A 252 8.03 14.42 -12.88
CA VAL A 252 8.86 15.43 -13.57
C VAL A 252 10.24 15.54 -12.92
N LYS A 253 10.33 15.61 -11.58
CA LYS A 253 11.61 15.65 -10.85
C LYS A 253 12.48 14.43 -11.15
N ALA A 254 11.89 13.23 -11.19
CA ALA A 254 12.61 11.99 -11.48
C ALA A 254 13.18 11.98 -12.92
N ARG A 255 12.39 12.41 -13.91
CA ARG A 255 12.84 12.55 -15.31
C ARG A 255 13.97 13.57 -15.43
N LEU A 256 13.86 14.71 -14.77
CA LEU A 256 14.90 15.75 -14.75
C LEU A 256 16.20 15.25 -14.10
N ALA A 257 16.11 14.46 -13.02
CA ALA A 257 17.27 13.86 -12.38
C ALA A 257 18.00 12.87 -13.32
N GLN A 258 17.25 12.07 -14.08
CA GLN A 258 17.82 11.17 -15.10
C GLN A 258 18.51 11.94 -16.22
N THR A 259 17.90 13.01 -16.74
CA THR A 259 18.52 13.85 -17.77
C THR A 259 19.82 14.49 -17.28
N ARG A 260 19.84 15.05 -16.07
CA ARG A 260 21.06 15.64 -15.47
C ARG A 260 22.18 14.62 -15.31
N ALA A 261 21.87 13.40 -14.87
CA ALA A 261 22.86 12.33 -14.74
C ALA A 261 23.47 11.93 -16.10
N HIS A 262 22.66 11.91 -17.16
CA HIS A 262 23.14 11.62 -18.51
C HIS A 262 24.00 12.75 -19.09
N THR A 263 23.67 14.02 -18.82
CA THR A 263 24.43 15.17 -19.32
C THR A 263 25.75 15.39 -18.58
N GLN A 264 25.90 14.92 -17.33
CA GLN A 264 27.15 15.04 -16.55
C GLN A 264 28.18 13.92 -16.81
N ALA A 265 27.76 12.80 -17.41
CA ALA A 265 28.64 11.67 -17.73
C ALA A 265 29.72 11.91 -18.81
N PRO A 266 29.58 12.81 -19.82
CA PRO A 266 30.60 12.96 -20.87
C PRO A 266 31.81 13.83 -20.49
N SER A 267 31.74 14.64 -19.42
CA SER A 267 32.78 15.65 -19.14
C SER A 267 33.99 15.15 -18.35
N ALA A 268 33.94 13.93 -17.79
CA ALA A 268 35.05 13.38 -17.00
C ALA A 268 36.14 12.66 -17.83
N VAL A 269 35.95 12.50 -19.15
CA VAL A 269 36.87 11.73 -20.03
C VAL A 269 37.78 12.62 -20.88
N GLN A 270 37.60 13.94 -20.88
CA GLN A 270 38.39 14.86 -21.73
C GLN A 270 39.52 15.62 -21.02
N THR A 271 39.83 15.32 -19.75
CA THR A 271 40.97 15.96 -19.04
C THR A 271 42.24 15.08 -18.99
N GLN A 272 42.31 14.05 -19.82
CA GLN A 272 43.55 13.30 -20.08
C GLN A 272 43.81 13.26 -21.59
N LYS A 273 44.31 14.35 -22.14
CA LYS A 273 45.11 14.34 -23.37
C LYS A 273 46.13 15.45 -23.31
#